data_AF-A0A1D3CS31-F1
#
_entry.id   AF-A0A1D3CS31-F1
#
_cell.length_a   1.000
_cell.length_b   1.000
_cell.length_c   1.000
_cell.angle_alpha   90.00
_cell.angle_beta   90.00
_cell.angle_gamma   90.00
#
_symmetry.space_group_name_H-M   'P 1'
#
loop_
_entity.id
_entity.type
_entity.pdbx_description
1 polymer ?
#
loop_
_entity_poly.entity_id
_entity_poly.type
_entity_poly.pdbx_seq_one_letter_code
_entity_poly.pdbx_strand_id
1 'polypeptide(L)'
;MAVYRASTVPLSFDPLELLELVFLRTGRQNIPKSLLMSIDCRNPVCNVSPQGVTMLQLNPHFDSIGPQFVQVYYETFRSNRAGLAELYTENSLLTYEGTQFRGAAAIVQKLQELPAVVKHQLVTCDCQPTPNGGVLIIVCGDLAIEDNPPMKFTQSFNLVPNGSGTYAGELKV
;
A
#
# COMPACT_ATOMS: atom_id res chain seq x y z
N MET A 1 5.22 15.44 33.18
CA MET A 1 3.82 14.97 33.30
C MET A 1 2.93 16.10 32.82
N ALA A 2 2.47 16.06 31.57
CA ALA A 2 1.60 17.08 31.00
C ALA A 2 0.22 16.45 30.76
N VAL A 3 -0.80 17.00 31.41
CA VAL A 3 -2.20 16.62 31.28
C VAL A 3 -2.77 17.41 30.10
N TYR A 4 -3.15 16.74 29.01
CA TYR A 4 -3.95 17.36 27.95
C TYR A 4 -5.42 17.14 28.24
N ARG A 5 -6.16 18.23 28.48
CA ARG A 5 -7.62 18.24 28.56
C ARG A 5 -8.19 18.16 27.14
N ALA A 6 -9.06 17.19 26.89
CA ALA A 6 -9.83 17.10 25.65
C ALA A 6 -10.96 18.15 25.70
N SER A 7 -10.89 19.14 24.81
CA SER A 7 -11.96 20.09 24.57
C SER A 7 -13.00 19.45 23.65
N THR A 8 -14.23 19.30 24.13
CA THR A 8 -15.38 18.83 23.35
C THR A 8 -15.85 19.93 22.39
N VAL A 9 -15.38 19.89 21.15
CA VAL A 9 -15.95 20.63 20.02
C VAL A 9 -16.46 19.59 19.01
N PRO A 10 -17.72 19.66 18.53
CA PRO A 10 -18.21 18.73 17.53
C PRO A 10 -17.61 19.14 16.18
N LEU A 11 -16.52 18.49 15.78
CA LEU A 11 -16.00 18.61 14.42
C LEU A 11 -16.85 17.70 13.53
N SER A 12 -17.62 18.30 12.63
CA SER A 12 -18.18 17.61 11.47
C SER A 12 -17.00 17.14 10.61
N PHE A 13 -16.75 15.83 10.62
CA PHE A 13 -15.66 15.21 9.87
C PHE A 13 -16.05 15.09 8.39
N ASP A 14 -15.30 15.78 7.54
CA ASP A 14 -15.29 15.57 6.09
C ASP A 14 -14.36 14.37 5.80
N PRO A 15 -14.79 13.29 5.13
CA PRO A 15 -14.02 12.05 4.98
C PRO A 15 -12.77 12.15 4.08
N LEU A 16 -12.38 13.35 3.64
CA LEU A 16 -11.23 13.59 2.76
C LEU A 16 -9.98 14.15 3.46
N GLU A 17 -10.02 14.49 4.76
CA GLU A 17 -8.83 14.98 5.49
C GLU A 17 -7.93 13.88 6.08
N LEU A 18 -8.28 12.60 5.93
CA LEU A 18 -7.47 11.48 6.46
C LEU A 18 -6.22 11.13 5.62
N LEU A 19 -5.89 11.92 4.60
CA LEU A 19 -4.71 11.69 3.75
C LEU A 19 -3.47 12.51 4.13
N GLU A 20 -3.55 13.42 5.10
CA GLU A 20 -2.46 14.35 5.48
C GLU A 20 -1.67 13.92 6.73
N LEU A 21 -1.45 12.62 6.95
CA LEU A 21 -0.64 12.19 8.09
C LEU A 21 0.26 10.96 7.83
N VAL A 22 0.99 10.96 6.72
CA VAL A 22 2.25 10.21 6.59
C VAL A 22 3.29 11.06 5.85
N PHE A 23 3.69 12.19 6.41
CA PHE A 23 4.99 12.79 6.10
C PHE A 23 5.49 13.67 7.25
N LEU A 24 6.04 13.03 8.29
CA LEU A 24 6.92 13.73 9.22
C LEU A 24 8.31 13.12 9.15
N ARG A 25 9.15 13.76 8.34
CA ARG A 25 10.59 13.79 8.56
C ARG A 25 10.84 14.18 10.02
N THR A 26 11.35 13.25 10.82
CA THR A 26 12.20 13.63 11.94
C THR A 26 13.55 12.96 11.77
N GLY A 27 14.56 13.79 11.51
CA GLY A 27 15.96 13.41 11.48
C GLY A 27 16.45 13.05 12.88
N ARG A 28 16.14 11.84 13.33
CA ARG A 28 16.76 11.20 14.50
C ARG A 28 17.10 9.76 14.16
N GLN A 29 18.39 9.51 13.99
CA GLN A 29 18.97 8.17 13.97
C GLN A 29 18.69 7.49 15.31
N ASN A 30 18.22 6.24 15.26
CA ASN A 30 17.77 5.38 16.38
C ASN A 30 16.41 5.72 17.01
N ILE A 31 15.36 5.18 16.40
CA ILE A 31 14.09 4.89 17.07
C ILE A 31 13.89 3.36 17.01
N PRO A 32 13.67 2.67 18.15
CA PRO A 32 13.36 1.24 18.13
C PRO A 32 12.04 0.99 17.38
N LYS A 33 11.94 -0.17 16.71
CA LYS A 33 10.76 -0.65 15.94
C LYS A 33 9.42 -0.64 16.69
N SER A 34 9.41 -0.32 17.99
CA SER A 34 8.24 -0.26 18.86
C SER A 34 7.50 1.10 18.85
N LEU A 35 7.96 2.09 18.08
CA LEU A 35 7.32 3.42 18.00
C LEU A 35 6.80 3.74 16.59
N LEU A 36 6.47 2.72 15.80
CA LEU A 36 5.50 2.91 14.73
C LEU A 36 4.14 3.02 15.42
N MET A 37 3.45 4.15 15.23
CA MET A 37 2.10 4.37 15.72
C MET A 37 1.17 3.44 14.93
N SER A 38 1.21 2.15 15.24
CA SER A 38 0.21 1.18 14.87
C SER A 38 -1.05 1.65 15.58
N ILE A 39 -1.98 2.21 14.81
CA ILE A 39 -3.36 2.33 15.27
C ILE A 39 -3.80 0.88 15.46
N ASP A 40 -3.68 0.38 16.69
CA ASP A 40 -4.02 -0.99 17.03
C ASP A 40 -5.55 -1.10 16.88
N CYS A 41 -6.01 -1.51 15.70
CA CYS A 41 -7.42 -1.80 15.39
C CYS A 41 -7.92 -3.06 16.12
N ARG A 42 -7.39 -3.36 17.31
CA ARG A 42 -7.73 -4.54 18.11
C ARG A 42 -9.01 -4.40 18.94
N ASN A 43 -9.86 -3.42 18.67
CA ASN A 43 -11.14 -3.29 19.38
C ASN A 43 -12.33 -3.22 18.40
N PRO A 44 -12.99 -4.35 18.11
CA PRO A 44 -14.11 -4.39 17.19
C PRO A 44 -15.40 -4.19 17.97
N VAL A 45 -15.77 -2.95 18.32
CA VAL A 45 -17.17 -2.67 18.69
C VAL A 45 -17.58 -1.28 18.22
N CYS A 46 -18.16 -1.23 17.02
CA CYS A 46 -19.13 -0.18 16.67
C CYS A 46 -20.37 -0.89 16.14
N ASN A 47 -21.30 -1.21 17.04
CA ASN A 47 -22.62 -1.73 16.70
C ASN A 47 -23.59 -0.53 16.63
N VAL A 48 -24.12 -0.18 15.44
CA VAL A 48 -25.29 0.72 15.30
C VAL A 48 -26.06 0.55 13.97
N SER A 49 -27.29 0.02 14.10
CA SER A 49 -28.52 0.22 13.31
C SER A 49 -28.68 -0.33 11.87
N PRO A 50 -29.92 -0.66 11.44
CA PRO A 50 -30.17 -1.57 10.33
C PRO A 50 -30.59 -0.85 9.05
N GLN A 51 -29.72 -0.03 8.42
CA GLN A 51 -29.83 0.31 6.98
C GLN A 51 -28.45 0.57 6.38
N GLY A 52 -27.92 -0.42 5.64
CA GLY A 52 -27.01 -0.19 4.51
C GLY A 52 -25.61 0.37 4.78
N VAL A 53 -25.01 0.17 5.95
CA VAL A 53 -23.60 0.51 6.19
C VAL A 53 -22.74 -0.72 5.90
N THR A 54 -21.87 -0.66 4.90
CA THR A 54 -20.82 -1.67 4.68
C THR A 54 -19.98 -1.75 5.96
N MET A 55 -20.07 -2.89 6.65
CA MET A 55 -19.26 -3.17 7.84
C MET A 55 -17.79 -2.93 7.51
N LEU A 56 -17.09 -2.15 8.34
CA LEU A 56 -15.64 -2.03 8.27
C LEU A 56 -15.05 -3.44 8.44
N GLN A 57 -14.62 -4.04 7.33
CA GLN A 57 -14.02 -5.35 7.32
C GLN A 57 -12.52 -5.15 7.21
N LEU A 58 -11.81 -5.19 8.33
CA LEU A 58 -10.35 -5.17 8.33
C LEU A 58 -9.82 -6.59 8.15
N ASN A 59 -8.80 -6.75 7.31
CA ASN A 59 -8.16 -8.06 7.12
C ASN A 59 -7.16 -8.31 8.26
N PRO A 60 -7.35 -9.30 9.15
CA PRO A 60 -6.46 -9.54 10.28
C PRO A 60 -5.09 -10.12 9.86
N HIS A 61 -4.94 -10.57 8.61
CA HIS A 61 -3.72 -11.17 8.07
C HIS A 61 -2.93 -10.22 7.18
N PHE A 62 -3.25 -8.92 7.21
CA PHE A 62 -2.60 -7.91 6.36
C PHE A 62 -1.07 -7.89 6.47
N ASP A 63 -0.54 -8.11 7.67
CA ASP A 63 0.90 -8.14 7.98
C ASP A 63 1.66 -9.30 7.31
N SER A 64 0.98 -10.41 6.99
CA SER A 64 1.59 -11.53 6.28
C SER A 64 1.34 -11.48 4.78
N ILE A 65 0.16 -11.03 4.36
CA ILE A 65 -0.22 -10.91 2.95
C ILE A 65 0.67 -9.90 2.22
N GLY A 66 0.91 -8.73 2.82
CA GLY A 66 1.66 -7.66 2.17
C GLY A 66 3.09 -8.07 1.77
N PRO A 67 3.93 -8.55 2.70
CA PRO A 67 5.28 -9.00 2.38
C PRO A 67 5.31 -10.16 1.36
N GLN A 68 4.37 -11.10 1.44
CA GLN A 68 4.25 -12.20 0.47
C GLN A 68 3.93 -11.68 -0.93
N PHE A 69 2.97 -10.77 -1.05
CA PHE A 69 2.62 -10.13 -2.32
C PHE A 69 3.82 -9.38 -2.90
N VAL A 70 4.51 -8.58 -2.08
CA VAL A 70 5.69 -7.82 -2.47
C VAL A 70 6.78 -8.74 -3.01
N GLN A 71 7.06 -9.85 -2.33
CA GLN A 71 8.04 -10.83 -2.79
C GLN A 71 7.68 -11.38 -4.17
N VAL A 72 6.42 -11.86 -4.35
CA VAL A 72 5.93 -12.39 -5.63
C VAL A 72 6.00 -11.32 -6.72
N TYR A 73 5.60 -10.08 -6.42
CA TYR A 73 5.59 -8.98 -7.36
C TYR A 73 6.98 -8.68 -7.92
N TYR A 74 7.97 -8.41 -7.07
CA TYR A 74 9.32 -8.05 -7.53
C TYR A 74 10.07 -9.25 -8.13
N GLU A 75 9.80 -10.47 -7.67
CA GLU A 75 10.34 -11.69 -8.29
C GLU A 75 9.78 -11.91 -9.70
N THR A 76 8.48 -11.69 -9.89
CA THR A 76 7.83 -11.79 -11.21
C THR A 76 8.28 -10.64 -12.12
N PHE A 77 8.42 -9.42 -11.58
CA PHE A 77 8.92 -8.26 -12.33
C PHE A 77 10.30 -8.49 -12.93
N ARG A 78 11.21 -9.15 -12.20
CA ARG A 78 12.56 -9.44 -12.72
C ARG A 78 12.61 -10.60 -13.72
N SER A 79 11.74 -11.60 -13.55
CA SER A 79 11.86 -12.89 -14.26
C SER A 79 10.88 -13.05 -15.41
N ASN A 80 9.66 -12.54 -15.25
CA ASN A 80 8.58 -12.65 -16.24
C ASN A 80 7.55 -11.52 -16.06
N ARG A 81 7.81 -10.35 -16.66
CA ARG A 81 6.89 -9.20 -16.57
C ARG A 81 5.50 -9.47 -17.13
N ALA A 82 5.38 -10.36 -18.12
CA ALA A 82 4.07 -10.74 -18.66
C ALA A 82 3.20 -11.44 -17.59
N GLY A 83 3.82 -12.19 -16.67
CA GLY A 83 3.14 -12.85 -15.56
C GLY A 83 2.49 -11.90 -14.55
N LEU A 84 2.87 -10.61 -14.55
CA LEU A 84 2.24 -9.61 -13.68
C LEU A 84 0.78 -9.33 -14.05
N ALA A 85 0.33 -9.72 -15.25
CA ALA A 85 -1.06 -9.55 -15.68
C ALA A 85 -2.05 -10.17 -14.68
N GLU A 86 -1.69 -11.28 -14.04
CA GLU A 86 -2.54 -12.00 -13.08
C GLU A 86 -2.75 -11.24 -11.76
N LEU A 87 -1.88 -10.26 -11.47
CA LEU A 87 -1.97 -9.43 -10.26
C LEU A 87 -2.87 -8.20 -10.45
N TYR A 88 -3.33 -7.96 -11.68
CA TYR A 88 -4.12 -6.79 -12.05
C TYR A 88 -5.47 -7.21 -12.64
N THR A 89 -6.45 -6.31 -12.53
CA THR A 89 -7.78 -6.47 -13.13
C THR A 89 -8.03 -5.36 -14.16
N GLU A 90 -9.16 -5.43 -14.87
CA GLU A 90 -9.59 -4.34 -15.76
C GLU A 90 -9.81 -3.00 -15.02
N ASN A 91 -10.09 -3.07 -13.72
CA ASN A 91 -10.28 -1.88 -12.88
C ASN A 91 -9.01 -1.43 -12.15
N SER A 92 -7.90 -2.17 -12.28
CA SER A 92 -6.62 -1.75 -11.72
C SER A 92 -6.12 -0.48 -12.40
N LEU A 93 -5.41 0.34 -11.62
CA LEU A 93 -4.76 1.56 -12.08
C LEU A 93 -3.28 1.47 -11.69
N LEU A 94 -2.40 1.82 -12.62
CA LEU A 94 -1.00 2.13 -12.38
C LEU A 94 -0.80 3.63 -12.60
N THR A 95 -0.26 4.34 -11.62
CA THR A 95 0.40 5.63 -11.89
C THR A 95 1.90 5.40 -11.93
N TYR A 96 2.56 5.88 -12.98
CA TYR A 96 4.01 5.82 -13.15
C TYR A 96 4.51 7.20 -13.61
N GLU A 97 5.31 7.88 -12.76
CA GLU A 97 5.88 9.21 -13.06
C GLU A 97 4.81 10.22 -13.53
N GLY A 98 3.66 10.24 -12.85
CA GLY A 98 2.54 11.14 -13.15
C GLY A 98 1.61 10.69 -14.30
N THR A 99 1.96 9.62 -15.02
CA THR A 99 1.12 9.07 -16.10
C THR A 99 0.30 7.88 -15.61
N GLN A 100 -0.99 7.84 -15.96
CA GLN A 100 -1.91 6.78 -15.52
C GLN A 100 -2.15 5.74 -16.61
N PHE A 101 -2.18 4.47 -16.22
CA PHE A 101 -2.45 3.31 -17.07
C PHE A 101 -3.53 2.46 -16.41
N ARG A 102 -4.69 2.32 -17.06
CA ARG A 102 -5.83 1.59 -16.53
C ARG A 102 -5.97 0.21 -17.19
N GLY A 103 -6.23 -0.79 -16.37
CA GLY A 103 -6.46 -2.17 -16.79
C GLY A 103 -5.18 -2.97 -16.96
N ALA A 104 -5.25 -4.27 -16.67
CA ALA A 104 -4.11 -5.19 -16.67
C ALA A 104 -3.27 -5.13 -17.95
N ALA A 105 -3.90 -5.06 -19.13
CA ALA A 105 -3.19 -5.01 -20.41
C ALA A 105 -2.30 -3.75 -20.56
N ALA A 106 -2.86 -2.56 -20.29
CA ALA A 106 -2.11 -1.31 -20.40
C ALA A 106 -1.00 -1.21 -19.34
N ILE A 107 -1.28 -1.70 -18.14
CA ILE A 107 -0.30 -1.77 -17.06
C ILE A 107 0.88 -2.65 -17.47
N VAL A 108 0.63 -3.90 -17.89
CA VAL A 108 1.68 -4.84 -18.25
C VAL A 108 2.47 -4.35 -19.47
N GLN A 109 1.80 -3.77 -20.46
CA GLN A 109 2.49 -3.13 -21.59
C GLN A 109 3.48 -2.08 -21.09
N LYS A 110 3.04 -1.18 -20.19
CA LYS A 110 3.93 -0.17 -19.62
C LYS A 110 5.11 -0.78 -18.86
N LEU A 111 4.89 -1.83 -18.07
CA LEU A 111 5.95 -2.51 -17.33
C LEU A 111 6.95 -3.22 -18.27
N GLN A 112 6.49 -3.71 -19.42
CA GLN A 112 7.35 -4.32 -20.45
C GLN A 112 8.21 -3.29 -21.19
N GLU A 113 7.73 -2.04 -21.34
CA GLU A 113 8.50 -0.94 -21.94
C GLU A 113 9.67 -0.46 -21.06
N LEU A 114 9.66 -0.79 -19.76
CA LEU A 114 10.75 -0.43 -18.85
C LEU A 114 12.04 -1.18 -19.22
N PRO A 115 13.23 -0.62 -18.91
CA PRO A 115 14.52 -1.28 -19.18
C PRO A 115 14.55 -2.72 -18.66
N ALA A 116 15.17 -3.65 -19.37
CA ALA A 116 15.13 -5.07 -19.01
C ALA A 116 15.82 -5.35 -17.67
N VAL A 117 16.92 -4.64 -17.38
CA VAL A 117 17.70 -4.80 -16.15
C VAL A 117 17.29 -3.73 -15.15
N VAL A 118 16.44 -4.13 -14.20
CA VAL A 118 16.03 -3.28 -13.07
C VAL A 118 16.18 -4.10 -11.80
N LYS A 119 17.04 -3.65 -10.90
CA LYS A 119 17.34 -4.30 -9.62
C LYS A 119 16.66 -3.52 -8.50
N HIS A 120 15.75 -4.19 -7.81
CA HIS A 120 15.08 -3.64 -6.63
C HIS A 120 15.73 -4.20 -5.37
N GLN A 121 16.18 -3.32 -4.49
CA GLN A 121 16.61 -3.65 -3.14
C GLN A 121 15.61 -3.06 -2.15
N LEU A 122 14.78 -3.92 -1.56
CA LEU A 122 13.74 -3.51 -0.63
C LEU A 122 14.34 -3.22 0.74
N VAL A 123 13.96 -2.10 1.37
CA VAL A 123 14.45 -1.68 2.69
C VAL A 123 13.34 -1.76 3.73
N THR A 124 12.16 -1.20 3.44
CA THR A 124 10.98 -1.33 4.29
C THR A 124 9.76 -1.76 3.47
N CYS A 125 8.85 -2.45 4.14
CA CYS A 125 7.56 -2.88 3.62
C CYS A 125 6.55 -2.72 4.74
N ASP A 126 5.80 -1.63 4.70
CA ASP A 126 4.83 -1.25 5.72
C ASP A 126 3.43 -1.57 5.21
N CYS A 127 2.64 -2.29 6.00
CA CYS A 127 1.32 -2.78 5.60
C CYS A 127 0.26 -2.26 6.56
N GLN A 128 -0.93 -1.94 6.04
CA GLN A 128 -2.10 -1.51 6.81
C GLN A 128 -3.37 -2.16 6.23
N PRO A 129 -4.34 -2.59 7.05
CA PRO A 129 -5.60 -3.12 6.54
C PRO A 129 -6.45 -1.97 5.98
N THR A 130 -7.22 -2.24 4.91
CA THR A 130 -8.18 -1.27 4.37
C THR A 130 -9.62 -1.63 4.79
N PRO A 131 -10.56 -0.65 4.83
CA PRO A 131 -11.94 -0.85 5.27
C PRO A 131 -12.75 -1.97 4.58
N ASN A 132 -12.31 -2.45 3.41
CA ASN A 132 -13.02 -3.43 2.59
C ASN A 132 -12.30 -4.79 2.49
N GLY A 133 -11.52 -5.15 3.52
CA GLY A 133 -10.81 -6.41 3.62
C GLY A 133 -9.51 -6.47 2.81
N GLY A 134 -9.07 -5.32 2.30
CA GLY A 134 -7.84 -5.18 1.54
C GLY A 134 -6.63 -4.84 2.39
N VAL A 135 -5.51 -4.57 1.70
CA VAL A 135 -4.23 -4.24 2.33
C VAL A 135 -3.57 -3.10 1.56
N LEU A 136 -3.28 -1.99 2.24
CA LEU A 136 -2.42 -0.93 1.74
C LEU A 136 -0.97 -1.28 2.10
N ILE A 137 -0.10 -1.24 1.11
CA ILE A 137 1.31 -1.57 1.24
C ILE A 137 2.13 -0.38 0.75
N ILE A 138 3.13 0.03 1.51
CA ILE A 138 4.12 1.02 1.11
C ILE A 138 5.48 0.36 1.17
N VAL A 139 6.17 0.34 0.04
CA VAL A 139 7.51 -0.21 -0.10
C VAL A 139 8.49 0.92 -0.31
N CYS A 140 9.56 0.95 0.47
CA CYS A 140 10.67 1.87 0.27
C CYS A 140 11.95 1.08 0.02
N GLY A 141 12.78 1.55 -0.90
CA GLY A 141 14.03 0.86 -1.21
C GLY A 141 14.96 1.63 -2.13
N ASP A 142 15.89 0.88 -2.71
CA ASP A 142 16.84 1.32 -3.71
C ASP A 142 16.56 0.61 -5.04
N LEU A 143 16.60 1.37 -6.12
CA LEU A 143 16.37 0.94 -7.49
C LEU A 143 17.64 1.20 -8.29
N ALA A 144 18.18 0.20 -8.96
CA ALA A 144 19.24 0.38 -9.94
C ALA A 144 18.76 -0.06 -11.32
N ILE A 145 18.96 0.80 -12.31
CA ILE A 145 18.58 0.56 -13.71
C ILE A 145 19.87 0.34 -14.49
N GLU A 146 20.02 -0.83 -15.09
CA GLU A 146 21.23 -1.24 -15.81
C GLU A 146 22.48 -1.13 -14.91
N ASP A 147 23.47 -0.33 -15.31
CA ASP A 147 24.71 -0.06 -14.59
C ASP A 147 24.73 1.31 -13.89
N ASN A 148 23.57 1.98 -13.80
CA ASN A 148 23.48 3.27 -13.13
C ASN A 148 23.56 3.13 -11.60
N PRO A 149 24.05 4.17 -10.89
CA PRO A 149 24.02 4.20 -9.44
C PRO A 149 22.60 3.97 -8.88
N PRO A 150 22.45 3.24 -7.77
CA PRO A 150 21.15 3.05 -7.14
C PRO A 150 20.51 4.38 -6.72
N MET A 151 19.21 4.51 -6.94
CA MET A 151 18.39 5.65 -6.53
C MET A 151 17.30 5.20 -5.55
N LYS A 152 16.87 6.11 -4.67
CA LYS A 152 15.75 5.82 -3.76
C LYS A 152 14.45 5.75 -4.54
N PHE A 153 13.62 4.77 -4.20
CA PHE A 153 12.29 4.66 -4.75
C PHE A 153 11.29 4.32 -3.63
N THR A 154 10.04 4.71 -3.86
CA THR A 154 8.89 4.32 -3.06
C THR A 154 7.82 3.83 -4.01
N GLN A 155 7.10 2.78 -3.62
CA GLN A 155 6.00 2.23 -4.40
C GLN A 155 4.86 1.83 -3.46
N SER A 156 3.63 2.19 -3.82
CA SER A 156 2.45 1.86 -3.00
C SER A 156 1.48 0.94 -3.74
N PHE A 157 0.99 -0.08 -3.04
CA PHE A 157 0.03 -1.04 -3.56
C PHE A 157 -1.21 -1.03 -2.67
N ASN A 158 -2.39 -0.98 -3.28
CA ASN A 158 -3.67 -1.18 -2.63
C ASN A 158 -4.25 -2.51 -3.12
N LEU A 159 -4.19 -3.52 -2.25
CA LEU A 159 -4.68 -4.86 -2.52
C LEU A 159 -6.17 -4.95 -2.22
N VAL A 160 -6.97 -5.30 -3.22
CA VAL A 160 -8.43 -5.46 -3.08
C VAL A 160 -8.79 -6.95 -3.19
N PRO A 161 -9.55 -7.52 -2.24
CA PRO A 161 -9.94 -8.93 -2.30
C PRO A 161 -10.89 -9.20 -3.48
N ASN A 162 -10.59 -10.21 -4.30
CA ASN A 162 -11.38 -10.56 -5.49
C ASN A 162 -12.36 -11.74 -5.26
N GLY A 163 -12.80 -11.96 -4.02
CA GLY A 163 -13.74 -13.04 -3.65
C GLY A 163 -13.18 -14.48 -3.72
N SER A 164 -12.10 -14.73 -4.46
CA SER A 164 -11.42 -16.02 -4.62
C SER A 164 -10.19 -16.22 -3.72
N GLY A 165 -9.97 -15.34 -2.74
CA GLY A 165 -8.76 -15.35 -1.89
C GLY A 165 -7.52 -14.74 -2.56
N THR A 166 -7.65 -14.21 -3.77
CA THR A 166 -6.61 -13.48 -4.49
C THR A 166 -6.83 -11.97 -4.35
N TYR A 167 -5.74 -11.19 -4.36
CA TYR A 167 -5.79 -9.74 -4.27
C TYR A 167 -5.46 -9.10 -5.62
N ALA A 168 -6.27 -8.15 -6.05
CA ALA A 168 -5.95 -7.29 -7.18
C ALA A 168 -5.15 -6.09 -6.68
N GLY A 169 -3.98 -5.83 -7.26
CA GLY A 169 -3.21 -4.63 -6.99
C GLY A 169 -3.80 -3.42 -7.71
N GLU A 170 -4.03 -2.34 -6.98
CA GLU A 170 -4.04 -0.98 -7.52
C GLU A 170 -2.72 -0.33 -7.12
N LEU A 171 -1.97 0.18 -8.10
CA LEU A 171 -0.58 0.59 -7.92
C LEU A 171 -0.44 2.09 -8.13
N LYS A 172 0.07 2.79 -7.12
CA LYS A 172 0.52 4.18 -7.27
C LYS A 172 2.02 4.20 -7.03
N VAL A 173 2.79 4.39 -8.10
CA VAL A 173 4.22 4.77 -8.04
C VAL A 173 4.28 6.28 -7.94
#